data_AF-A0A7X0X6K9-F1
#
_entry.id   AF-A0A7X0X6K9-F1
#
_cell.length_a   1.000
_cell.length_b   1.000
_cell.length_c   1.000
_cell.angle_alpha   90.00
_cell.angle_beta   90.00
_cell.angle_gamma   90.00
#
_symmetry.space_group_name_H-M   'P 1'
#
loop_
_entity.id
_entity.type
_entity.pdbx_description
1 polymer ?
#
loop_
_entity_poly.entity_id
_entity_poly.type
_entity_poly.pdbx_seq_one_letter_code
_entity_poly.pdbx_strand_id
1 'polypeptide(L)'
;MEPVIFDPWYMLIYLFIIIGVFGSIFALVLEKYKFTLAGKALIGLTFFSLAVLFVYVLHMAFMSDELNLLFYQIGVLEVLLFTHPYIFLILAILLGGEKKPVRKSKKFNN
;
A
#
# COMPACT_ATOMS: atom_id res chain seq x y z
N MET A 1 27.38 23.87 6.43
CA MET A 1 26.44 22.79 6.78
C MET A 1 26.71 21.67 5.79
N GLU A 2 27.27 20.56 6.26
CA GLU A 2 27.52 19.39 5.40
C GLU A 2 26.17 18.76 5.01
N PRO A 3 26.00 18.28 3.77
CA PRO A 3 24.77 17.61 3.36
C PRO A 3 24.58 16.36 4.22
N VAL A 4 23.39 16.19 4.78
CA VAL A 4 22.98 14.97 5.47
C VAL A 4 22.80 13.90 4.39
N ILE A 5 23.88 13.17 4.11
CA ILE A 5 23.84 12.01 3.21
C ILE A 5 23.06 10.92 3.97
N PHE A 6 21.81 10.67 3.58
CA PHE A 6 21.07 9.53 4.08
C PHE A 6 21.79 8.26 3.63
N ASP A 7 22.32 7.50 4.60
CA ASP A 7 23.02 6.24 4.33
C ASP A 7 22.09 5.29 3.54
N PRO A 8 22.53 4.75 2.39
CA PRO A 8 21.76 3.78 1.60
C PRO A 8 21.17 2.63 2.42
N TRP A 9 21.86 2.24 3.49
CA TRP A 9 21.39 1.20 4.40
C TRP A 9 20.12 1.59 5.16
N TYR A 10 19.98 2.84 5.62
CA TYR A 10 18.76 3.31 6.29
C TYR A 10 17.56 3.32 5.34
N MET A 11 17.78 3.71 4.08
CA MET A 11 16.73 3.75 3.06
C MET A 11 16.25 2.34 2.68
N LEU A 12 17.18 1.38 2.57
CA LEU A 12 16.85 -0.04 2.40
C LEU A 12 16.06 -0.60 3.58
N ILE A 13 16.51 -0.36 4.81
CA ILE A 13 15.82 -0.81 6.03
C ILE A 13 14.40 -0.23 6.08
N TYR A 14 14.24 1.06 5.80
CA TYR A 14 12.94 1.73 5.75
C TYR A 14 12.00 1.10 4.71
N LEU A 15 12.53 0.81 3.51
CA LEU A 15 11.77 0.13 2.45
C LEU A 15 11.31 -1.27 2.88
N PHE A 16 12.21 -2.07 3.49
CA PHE A 16 11.86 -3.39 4.00
C PHE A 16 10.79 -3.34 5.09
N ILE A 17 10.84 -2.36 5.99
CA ILE A 17 9.82 -2.15 7.03
C ILE A 17 8.47 -1.84 6.38
N ILE A 18 8.41 -0.92 5.41
CA ILE A 18 7.16 -0.59 4.71
C ILE A 18 6.58 -1.82 4.01
N ILE A 19 7.40 -2.55 3.24
CA ILE A 19 6.95 -3.74 2.52
C ILE A 19 6.48 -4.82 3.51
N GLY A 20 7.20 -5.03 4.61
CA GLY A 20 6.85 -6.00 5.63
C GLY A 20 5.55 -5.67 6.36
N VAL A 21 5.38 -4.43 6.81
CA VAL A 21 4.16 -3.97 7.49
C VAL A 21 2.97 -3.97 6.54
N PHE A 22 3.13 -3.40 5.34
CA PHE A 22 2.06 -3.39 4.34
C PHE A 22 1.68 -4.81 3.92
N GLY A 23 2.67 -5.65 3.62
CA GLY A 23 2.48 -7.03 3.18
C GLY A 23 1.78 -7.90 4.24
N SER A 24 2.18 -7.78 5.51
CA SER A 24 1.56 -8.52 6.61
C SER A 24 0.10 -8.09 6.85
N ILE A 25 -0.18 -6.78 6.89
CA ILE A 25 -1.55 -6.27 7.01
C ILE A 25 -2.39 -6.70 5.81
N PHE A 26 -1.84 -6.60 4.59
CA PHE A 26 -2.53 -7.00 3.37
C PHE A 26 -2.84 -8.49 3.35
N ALA A 27 -1.92 -9.35 3.82
CA ALA A 27 -2.17 -10.78 3.97
C ALA A 27 -3.31 -11.05 4.96
N LEU A 28 -3.33 -10.38 6.12
CA LEU A 28 -4.43 -10.49 7.08
C LEU A 28 -5.78 -10.06 6.48
N VAL A 29 -5.78 -9.01 5.65
CA VAL A 29 -6.96 -8.56 4.91
C VAL A 29 -7.43 -9.63 3.91
N LEU A 30 -6.51 -10.24 3.15
CA LEU A 30 -6.82 -11.33 2.23
C LEU A 30 -7.36 -12.58 2.93
N GLU A 31 -6.86 -12.88 4.13
CA GLU A 31 -7.33 -13.98 4.95
C GLU A 31 -8.72 -13.71 5.51
N LYS A 32 -8.95 -12.50 6.05
CA LYS A 32 -10.20 -12.14 6.74
C LYS A 32 -11.38 -11.90 5.78
N TYR A 33 -11.14 -11.34 4.60
CA TYR A 33 -12.21 -10.90 3.70
C TYR A 33 -12.36 -11.77 2.45
N LYS A 34 -13.60 -12.02 2.04
CA LYS A 34 -13.94 -12.62 0.75
C LYS A 34 -14.22 -11.50 -0.24
N PHE A 35 -13.34 -11.34 -1.21
CA PHE A 35 -13.46 -10.32 -2.24
C PHE A 35 -14.35 -10.78 -3.39
N THR A 36 -15.32 -9.93 -3.75
CA THR A 36 -16.12 -10.04 -4.97
C THR A 36 -15.25 -9.73 -6.20
N LEU A 37 -15.77 -9.96 -7.42
CA LEU A 37 -15.04 -9.61 -8.65
C LEU A 37 -14.65 -8.12 -8.67
N ALA A 38 -15.56 -7.23 -8.26
CA ALA A 38 -15.31 -5.80 -8.11
C ALA A 38 -14.23 -5.50 -7.05
N GLY A 39 -14.28 -6.17 -5.89
CA GLY A 39 -13.24 -6.03 -4.86
C GLY A 39 -11.86 -6.48 -5.34
N LYS A 40 -11.78 -7.56 -6.13
CA LYS A 40 -10.51 -7.99 -6.75
C LYS A 40 -9.99 -6.99 -7.77
N ALA A 41 -10.87 -6.38 -8.57
CA ALA A 41 -10.48 -5.31 -9.49
C ALA A 41 -9.93 -4.08 -8.75
N LEU A 42 -10.54 -3.70 -7.62
CA LEU A 42 -10.06 -2.60 -6.78
C LEU A 42 -8.72 -2.91 -6.10
N ILE A 43 -8.48 -4.16 -5.68
CA ILE A 43 -7.15 -4.59 -5.22
C ILE A 43 -6.12 -4.44 -6.37
N GLY A 44 -6.49 -4.85 -7.60
CA GLY A 44 -5.64 -4.65 -8.77
C GLY A 44 -5.31 -3.16 -9.00
N LEU A 45 -6.32 -2.30 -8.91
CA LEU A 45 -6.16 -0.84 -9.01
C LEU A 45 -5.31 -0.27 -7.88
N THR A 46 -5.37 -0.86 -6.68
CA THR A 46 -4.49 -0.49 -5.55
C THR A 46 -3.03 -0.69 -5.93
N PHE A 47 -2.68 -1.88 -6.43
CA PHE A 47 -1.30 -2.17 -6.86
C PHE A 47 -0.88 -1.36 -8.08
N PHE A 48 -1.78 -1.14 -9.03
CA PHE A 48 -1.51 -0.27 -10.18
C PHE A 48 -1.19 1.16 -9.72
N SER A 49 -2.01 1.71 -8.83
CA SER A 49 -1.79 3.05 -8.27
C SER A 49 -0.48 3.13 -7.47
N LEU A 50 -0.13 2.09 -6.71
CA LEU A 50 1.15 1.97 -6.01
C LEU A 50 2.33 1.95 -6.97
N ALA A 51 2.23 1.24 -8.10
CA ALA A 51 3.27 1.20 -9.12
C ALA A 51 3.45 2.57 -9.80
N VAL A 52 2.35 3.25 -10.14
CA VAL A 52 2.40 4.61 -10.70
C VAL A 52 3.03 5.58 -9.70
N LEU A 53 2.64 5.53 -8.43
CA LEU A 53 3.24 6.33 -7.37
C LEU A 53 4.74 6.05 -7.23
N PHE A 54 5.16 4.77 -7.28
CA PHE A 54 6.56 4.39 -7.22
C PHE A 54 7.37 4.96 -8.39
N VAL A 55 6.87 4.86 -9.63
CA VAL A 55 7.51 5.45 -10.81
C VAL A 55 7.58 6.97 -10.69
N TYR A 56 6.52 7.62 -10.21
CA TYR A 56 6.50 9.06 -9.97
C TYR A 56 7.57 9.49 -8.96
N VAL A 57 7.64 8.82 -7.81
CA VAL A 57 8.64 9.10 -6.77
C VAL A 57 10.06 8.85 -7.28
N LEU A 58 10.29 7.77 -8.04
CA LEU A 58 11.60 7.53 -8.67
C LEU A 58 11.98 8.64 -9.64
N HIS A 59 11.05 9.06 -10.51
CA HIS A 59 11.29 10.13 -11.46
C HIS A 59 11.62 11.46 -10.74
N MET A 60 10.88 11.79 -9.69
CA MET A 60 11.15 12.98 -8.86
C MET A 60 12.49 12.87 -8.14
N ALA A 61 12.87 11.69 -7.64
CA ALA A 61 14.17 11.46 -7.01
C ALA A 61 15.32 11.74 -7.99
N PHE A 62 15.26 11.19 -9.21
CA PHE A 62 16.26 11.46 -10.25
C PHE A 62 16.34 12.94 -10.63
N MET A 63 15.21 13.63 -10.71
CA MET A 63 15.18 15.08 -11.01
C MET A 63 15.70 15.92 -9.84
N SER A 64 15.49 15.48 -8.60
CA SER A 64 15.96 16.18 -7.39
C SER A 64 17.47 16.07 -7.16
N ASP A 65 18.12 15.05 -7.73
CA ASP A 65 19.59 14.97 -7.76
C ASP A 65 20.19 16.06 -8.69
N GLU A 66 19.45 16.52 -9.71
CA GLU A 66 19.86 17.63 -10.58
C GLU A 66 19.46 19.02 -10.04
N LEU A 67 18.42 19.10 -9.22
CA LEU A 67 17.89 20.32 -8.63
C LEU A 67 17.74 20.12 -7.12
N ASN A 68 18.62 20.75 -6.32
CA ASN A 68 18.62 20.81 -4.84
C ASN A 68 17.26 21.25 -4.22
N LEU A 69 16.21 20.45 -4.40
CA LEU A 69 14.80 20.76 -4.11
C LEU A 69 14.15 19.55 -3.43
N LEU A 70 14.79 19.03 -2.39
CA LEU A 70 14.24 17.96 -1.54
C LEU A 70 12.95 18.37 -0.78
N PHE A 71 12.53 19.64 -0.88
CA PHE A 71 11.33 20.17 -0.23
C PHE A 71 10.45 21.00 -1.18
N TYR A 72 10.43 20.69 -2.48
CA TYR A 72 9.43 21.28 -3.35
C TYR A 72 8.03 20.87 -2.85
N GLN A 73 7.11 21.84 -2.78
CA GLN A 73 5.78 21.70 -2.19
C GLN A 73 5.10 20.41 -2.62
N ILE A 74 4.64 19.62 -1.64
CA ILE A 74 3.69 18.52 -1.89
C ILE A 74 2.45 19.17 -2.52
N GLY A 75 2.34 19.03 -3.83
CA GLY A 75 1.21 19.50 -4.61
C GLY A 75 0.00 18.60 -4.46
N VAL A 76 -1.13 19.09 -4.99
CA VAL A 76 -2.41 18.36 -4.99
C VAL A 76 -2.26 16.99 -5.69
N LEU A 77 -1.40 16.91 -6.69
CA LEU A 77 -1.17 15.70 -7.47
C LEU A 77 -0.47 14.62 -6.64
N GLU A 78 0.56 14.96 -5.84
CA GLU A 78 1.17 13.99 -4.92
C GLU A 78 0.17 13.48 -3.89
N VAL A 79 -0.60 14.37 -3.25
CA VAL A 79 -1.64 13.96 -2.27
C VAL A 79 -2.65 13.02 -2.91
N LEU A 80 -3.06 13.31 -4.15
CA LEU A 80 -3.98 12.47 -4.90
C LEU A 80 -3.38 11.09 -5.15
N LEU A 81 -2.16 11.01 -5.68
CA LEU A 81 -1.48 9.74 -5.95
C LEU A 81 -1.19 8.92 -4.69
N PHE A 82 -0.86 9.57 -3.56
CA PHE A 82 -0.64 8.89 -2.28
C PHE A 82 -1.94 8.32 -1.69
N THR A 83 -3.09 8.95 -1.92
CA THR A 83 -4.36 8.52 -1.29
C THR A 83 -5.08 7.41 -2.06
N HIS A 84 -4.92 7.34 -3.39
CA HIS A 84 -5.63 6.36 -4.24
C HIS A 84 -5.43 4.89 -3.84
N PRO A 85 -4.20 4.40 -3.53
CA PRO A 85 -4.01 3.02 -3.12
C PRO A 85 -4.84 2.66 -1.88
N TYR A 86 -4.90 3.56 -0.90
CA TYR A 86 -5.65 3.32 0.33
C TYR A 86 -7.17 3.37 0.10
N ILE A 87 -7.64 4.31 -0.73
CA ILE A 87 -9.07 4.41 -1.08
C ILE A 87 -9.55 3.14 -1.77
N PHE A 88 -8.81 2.65 -2.77
CA PHE A 88 -9.16 1.42 -3.47
C PHE A 88 -9.13 0.19 -2.56
N LEU A 89 -8.16 0.11 -1.65
CA LEU A 89 -8.07 -0.98 -0.68
C LEU A 89 -9.25 -0.96 0.31
N ILE A 90 -9.61 0.20 0.84
CA ILE A 90 -10.75 0.36 1.76
C ILE A 90 -12.05 -0.02 1.03
N LEU A 91 -12.26 0.49 -0.19
CA LEU A 91 -13.44 0.14 -0.98
C LEU A 91 -13.49 -1.36 -1.29
N ALA A 92 -12.35 -2.00 -1.58
CA ALA A 92 -12.30 -3.43 -1.81
C ALA A 92 -12.72 -4.22 -0.56
N ILE A 93 -12.33 -3.78 0.63
CA ILE A 93 -12.72 -4.38 1.91
C ILE A 93 -14.21 -4.17 2.16
N LEU A 94 -14.73 -2.96 1.97
CA LEU A 94 -16.15 -2.62 2.18
C LEU A 94 -17.09 -3.38 1.24
N LEU A 95 -16.66 -3.61 0.00
CA LEU A 95 -17.39 -4.43 -0.99
C LEU A 95 -17.23 -5.94 -0.76
N GLY A 96 -16.25 -6.33 0.05
CA GLY A 96 -16.03 -7.71 0.47
C GLY A 96 -16.91 -8.08 1.66
N GLY A 97 -17.27 -9.36 1.75
CA GLY A 97 -17.88 -9.90 2.97
C GLY A 97 -16.81 -10.49 3.87
N GLU A 98 -16.94 -10.37 5.20
CA GLU A 98 -16.07 -11.12 6.12
C GLU A 98 -16.23 -12.62 5.87
N LYS A 99 -15.11 -13.35 5.78
CA LYS A 99 -15.16 -14.81 5.71
C LYS A 99 -15.73 -15.30 7.02
N LYS A 100 -16.89 -15.96 6.97
CA LYS A 100 -17.50 -16.57 8.15
C LYS A 100 -16.50 -17.54 8.79
N PRO A 101 -16.26 -17.47 10.11
CA PRO A 101 -15.47 -18.49 10.77
C PRO A 101 -16.14 -19.85 10.53
N VAL A 102 -15.34 -20.85 10.17
CA VAL A 102 -15.82 -22.24 10.02
C VAL A 102 -16.29 -22.69 11.40
N ARG A 103 -17.57 -22.45 11.71
CA ARG A 103 -18.20 -22.92 12.93
C ARG A 103 -18.22 -24.44 12.80
N LYS A 104 -17.24 -25.13 13.40
CA LYS A 104 -17.27 -26.59 13.55
C LYS A 104 -18.58 -26.92 14.26
N SER A 105 -19.57 -27.34 13.49
CA SER A 105 -20.81 -27.91 14.01
C SER A 105 -20.41 -29.19 14.74
N LYS A 106 -20.25 -29.11 16.05
CA LYS A 106 -20.36 -30.29 16.90
C LYS A 106 -21.79 -30.78 16.75
N LYS A 107 -22.04 -31.69 15.80
CA LYS A 107 -23.15 -32.64 15.90
C LYS A 107 -22.88 -33.47 17.15
N PHE A 108 -23.48 -33.07 18.27
CA PHE A 108 -23.67 -33.95 19.42
C PHE A 108 -24.97 -34.71 19.11
N ASN A 109 -24.83 -35.93 18.61
CA ASN A 109 -25.87 -36.94 18.71
C ASN A 109 -25.78 -37.51 20.14
N ASN A 110 -26.86 -37.41 20.90
CA ASN A 110 -27.34 -38.42 21.85
C ASN A 110 -28.80 -38.11 22.18
#